data_AF-A0AAU9TTF6-F1
#
_entry.id   AF-A0AAU9TTF6-F1
#
_cell.length_a   1.000
_cell.length_b   1.000
_cell.length_c   1.000
_cell.angle_alpha   90.00
_cell.angle_beta   90.00
_cell.angle_gamma   90.00
#
_symmetry.space_group_name_H-M   'P 1'
#
loop_
_entity.id
_entity.type
_entity.pdbx_description
1 polymer ?
#
loop_
_entity_poly.entity_id
_entity_poly.type
_entity_poly.pdbx_seq_one_letter_code
_entity_poly.pdbx_strand_id
1 'polypeptide(L)'
;MMFFMAVACLIAIGTMKKQFNSNPVVAATLIFGLVTCSLSIYQIIISLLLVWQSIRTKGSIFICMLWYVSHISLLTMYFLLFSAEAVVCCFKRYIVTGVITGFTGIFYEAAFIYFAIVVNSYLHSLNQERYL
;
A
#
# COMPACT_ATOMS: atom_id res chain seq x y z
N MET A 1 1.03 -1.22 -8.59
CA MET A 1 -0.21 -2.02 -8.75
C MET A 1 -1.38 -1.44 -7.95
N MET A 2 -1.23 -1.20 -6.64
CA MET A 2 -2.28 -0.59 -5.81
C MET A 2 -2.72 0.81 -6.23
N PHE A 3 -1.79 1.69 -6.62
CA PHE A 3 -2.15 3.02 -7.14
C PHE A 3 -3.10 2.94 -8.34
N PHE A 4 -2.77 2.10 -9.34
CA PHE A 4 -3.62 1.93 -10.53
C PHE A 4 -4.99 1.31 -10.21
N MET A 5 -5.03 0.32 -9.30
CA MET A 5 -6.30 -0.25 -8.79
C MET A 5 -7.15 0.77 -8.04
N ALA A 6 -6.55 1.56 -7.15
CA ALA A 6 -7.23 2.59 -6.37
C ALA A 6 -7.76 3.73 -7.25
N VAL A 7 -6.97 4.18 -8.24
CA VAL A 7 -7.38 5.18 -9.23
C VAL A 7 -8.51 4.64 -10.11
N ALA A 8 -8.40 3.41 -10.62
CA ALA A 8 -9.46 2.79 -11.43
C ALA A 8 -10.78 2.67 -10.65
N CYS A 9 -10.69 2.29 -9.36
CA CYS A 9 -11.84 2.21 -8.47
C CYS A 9 -12.48 3.58 -8.21
N LEU A 10 -11.66 4.62 -7.94
CA LEU A 10 -12.14 5.99 -7.76
C LEU A 10 -12.82 6.55 -9.02
N ILE A 11 -12.27 6.27 -10.22
CA ILE A 11 -12.88 6.67 -11.49
C ILE A 11 -14.22 5.97 -11.69
N ALA A 12 -14.29 4.66 -11.42
CA ALA A 12 -15.53 3.88 -11.53
C ALA A 12 -16.62 4.33 -10.55
N ILE A 13 -16.26 4.79 -9.35
CA ILE A 13 -17.23 5.33 -8.39
C ILE A 13 -17.63 6.77 -8.75
N GLY A 14 -16.69 7.57 -9.28
CA GLY A 14 -16.94 8.94 -9.72
C GLY A 14 -17.95 9.06 -10.87
N THR A 15 -18.03 8.04 -11.74
CA THR A 15 -19.06 7.96 -12.80
C THR A 15 -20.44 7.55 -12.26
N MET A 16 -20.52 6.98 -11.05
CA MET A 16 -21.74 6.48 -10.40
C MET A 16 -22.33 7.47 -9.39
N LYS A 17 -22.35 8.77 -9.73
CA LYS A 17 -22.83 9.88 -8.86
C LYS A 17 -24.19 9.66 -8.20
N LYS A 18 -25.12 8.97 -8.87
CA LYS A 18 -26.49 8.73 -8.37
C LYS A 18 -26.56 7.67 -7.27
N GLN A 19 -25.62 6.74 -7.26
CA GLN A 19 -25.55 5.61 -6.32
C GLN A 19 -24.77 5.96 -5.04
N PHE A 20 -23.90 6.97 -5.13
CA PHE A 20 -23.14 7.52 -4.01
C PHE A 20 -24.04 8.08 -2.90
N ASN A 21 -25.12 8.76 -3.26
CA ASN A 21 -26.03 9.40 -2.29
C ASN A 21 -27.03 8.42 -1.65
N SER A 22 -27.21 7.23 -2.21
CA SER A 22 -28.22 6.26 -1.74
C SER A 22 -27.64 5.13 -0.89
N ASN A 23 -26.32 4.94 -0.89
CA ASN A 23 -25.73 3.75 -0.28
C ASN A 23 -24.46 4.09 0.54
N PRO A 24 -24.54 4.08 1.88
CA PRO A 24 -23.45 4.50 2.76
C PRO A 24 -22.19 3.63 2.62
N VAL A 25 -22.32 2.41 2.11
CA VAL A 25 -21.18 1.50 1.84
C VAL A 25 -20.34 2.01 0.68
N VAL A 26 -20.96 2.55 -0.36
CA VAL A 26 -20.25 3.11 -1.52
C VAL A 26 -19.47 4.36 -1.12
N ALA A 27 -20.03 5.17 -0.21
CA ALA A 27 -19.34 6.32 0.36
C ALA A 27 -18.13 5.91 1.21
N ALA A 28 -18.27 4.87 2.05
CA ALA A 28 -17.15 4.33 2.84
C ALA A 28 -16.03 3.79 1.94
N THR A 29 -16.36 2.96 0.95
CA THR A 29 -15.39 2.42 -0.02
C THR A 29 -14.70 3.54 -0.82
N LEU A 30 -15.38 4.64 -1.13
CA LEU A 30 -14.74 5.79 -1.77
C LEU A 30 -13.74 6.48 -0.85
N ILE A 31 -14.06 6.67 0.43
CA ILE A 31 -13.13 7.23 1.42
C ILE A 31 -11.92 6.31 1.57
N PHE A 32 -12.14 5.00 1.70
CA PHE A 32 -11.06 4.01 1.77
C PHE A 32 -10.20 4.01 0.51
N GLY A 33 -10.81 4.08 -0.67
CA GLY A 33 -10.11 4.23 -1.95
C GLY A 33 -9.28 5.51 -2.01
N LEU A 34 -9.81 6.64 -1.52
CA LEU A 34 -9.12 7.92 -1.51
C LEU A 34 -7.89 7.90 -0.59
N VAL A 35 -8.05 7.36 0.63
CA VAL A 35 -6.93 7.18 1.59
C VAL A 35 -5.88 6.22 1.03
N THR A 36 -6.31 5.13 0.39
CA THR A 36 -5.40 4.17 -0.25
C THR A 36 -4.59 4.86 -1.36
N CYS A 37 -5.24 5.69 -2.17
CA CYS A 37 -4.63 6.42 -3.27
C CYS A 37 -3.61 7.46 -2.77
N SER A 38 -3.96 8.25 -1.75
CA SER A 38 -3.06 9.26 -1.17
C SER A 38 -1.83 8.62 -0.53
N LEU A 39 -2.00 7.52 0.22
CA LEU A 39 -0.89 6.74 0.77
C LEU A 39 0.01 6.17 -0.33
N SER A 40 -0.58 5.70 -1.44
CA SER A 40 0.19 5.18 -2.59
C SER A 40 0.99 6.28 -3.28
N ILE A 41 0.42 7.48 -3.44
CA ILE A 41 1.13 8.64 -4.00
C ILE A 41 2.29 9.01 -3.09
N TYR A 42 2.06 9.07 -1.77
CA TYR A 42 3.12 9.34 -0.80
C TYR A 42 4.27 8.33 -0.94
N GLN A 43 3.95 7.04 -1.06
CA GLN A 43 4.93 5.97 -1.23
C GLN A 43 5.73 6.08 -2.54
N ILE A 44 5.08 6.47 -3.64
CA ILE A 44 5.74 6.73 -4.93
C ILE A 44 6.71 7.90 -4.81
N ILE A 45 6.28 9.01 -4.19
CA ILE A 45 7.10 10.20 -4.01
C ILE A 45 8.32 9.88 -3.13
N ILE A 46 8.12 9.21 -2.00
CA ILE A 46 9.21 8.80 -1.11
C ILE A 46 10.17 7.86 -1.83
N SER A 47 9.67 6.88 -2.58
CA SER A 47 10.51 5.98 -3.37
C SER A 47 11.31 6.73 -4.44
N LEU A 48 10.70 7.69 -5.15
CA LEU A 48 11.39 8.52 -6.14
C LEU A 48 12.48 9.41 -5.50
N LEU A 49 12.18 10.03 -4.36
CA LEU A 49 13.14 10.83 -3.61
C LEU A 49 14.32 9.97 -3.14
N LEU A 50 14.06 8.74 -2.67
CA LEU A 50 15.09 7.82 -2.22
C LEU A 50 15.94 7.29 -3.39
N VAL A 51 15.35 7.03 -4.55
CA VAL A 51 16.09 6.71 -5.78
C VAL A 51 16.96 7.88 -6.22
N TRP A 52 16.40 9.09 -6.27
CA TRP A 52 17.13 10.32 -6.62
C TRP A 52 18.31 10.54 -5.66
N GLN A 53 18.09 10.35 -4.37
CA GLN A 53 19.13 10.47 -3.36
C GLN A 53 20.16 9.36 -3.48
N SER A 54 19.77 8.12 -3.75
CA SER A 54 20.69 7.00 -3.99
C SER A 54 21.57 7.21 -5.23
N ILE A 55 21.06 7.86 -6.27
CA ILE A 55 21.85 8.21 -7.46
C ILE A 55 22.91 9.27 -7.11
N ARG A 56 22.54 10.26 -6.27
CA ARG A 56 23.46 11.31 -5.82
C ARG A 56 24.44 10.86 -4.74
N THR A 57 24.06 9.95 -3.87
CA THR A 57 24.87 9.43 -2.76
C THR A 57 25.09 7.93 -2.94
N LYS A 58 26.24 7.56 -3.50
CA LYS A 58 26.64 6.15 -3.66
C LYS A 58 26.78 5.48 -2.28
N GLY A 59 26.02 4.42 -2.03
CA GLY A 59 26.32 3.44 -0.97
C GLY A 59 25.82 3.76 0.45
N SER A 60 24.82 4.62 0.62
CA SER A 60 24.29 4.90 1.97
C SER A 60 23.29 3.83 2.43
N ILE A 61 23.75 2.89 3.27
CA ILE A 61 22.90 1.88 3.95
C ILE A 61 21.74 2.54 4.72
N PHE A 62 21.95 3.77 5.21
CA PHE A 62 20.93 4.55 5.91
C PHE A 62 19.69 4.82 5.04
N ILE A 63 19.88 5.11 3.74
CA ILE A 63 18.78 5.36 2.80
C ILE A 63 17.95 4.09 2.60
N CYS A 64 18.61 2.93 2.51
CA CYS A 64 17.95 1.64 2.36
C CYS A 64 17.13 1.27 3.61
N MET A 65 17.69 1.48 4.81
CA MET A 65 16.99 1.30 6.09
C MET A 65 15.78 2.25 6.23
N LEU A 66 15.93 3.51 5.83
CA LEU A 66 14.87 4.50 5.93
C LEU A 66 13.72 4.21 4.94
N TRP A 67 14.06 3.76 3.73
CA TRP A 67 13.11 3.22 2.76
C TRP A 67 12.33 2.03 3.35
N TYR A 68 13.04 1.08 3.95
CA TYR A 68 12.47 -0.14 4.52
C TYR A 68 11.49 0.15 5.68
N VAL A 69 11.88 1.00 6.64
CA VAL A 69 11.03 1.39 7.78
C VAL A 69 9.78 2.15 7.32
N SER A 70 9.91 3.05 6.35
CA SER A 70 8.76 3.77 5.77
C SER A 70 7.78 2.81 5.10
N HIS A 71 8.28 1.79 4.42
CA HIS A 71 7.47 0.75 3.80
C HIS A 71 6.73 -0.12 4.83
N ILE A 72 7.37 -0.45 5.97
CA ILE A 72 6.72 -1.19 7.07
C ILE A 72 5.58 -0.38 7.71
N SER A 73 5.78 0.91 7.99
CA SER A 73 4.72 1.72 8.62
C SER A 73 3.52 1.94 7.70
N LEU A 74 3.75 2.01 6.38
CA LEU A 74 2.67 2.05 5.40
C LEU A 74 1.93 0.72 5.30
N LEU A 75 2.64 -0.41 5.42
CA LEU A 75 2.01 -1.73 5.42
C LEU A 75 1.02 -1.89 6.59
N THR A 76 1.41 -1.48 7.80
CA THR A 76 0.52 -1.56 8.97
C THR A 76 -0.70 -0.67 8.79
N MET A 77 -0.53 0.52 8.19
CA MET A 77 -1.65 1.39 7.84
C MET A 77 -2.58 0.75 6.82
N TYR A 78 -2.04 0.14 5.75
CA TYR A 78 -2.85 -0.57 4.76
C TYR A 78 -3.59 -1.76 5.37
N PHE A 79 -2.94 -2.57 6.19
CA PHE A 79 -3.57 -3.70 6.86
C PHE A 79 -4.76 -3.28 7.73
N LEU A 80 -4.60 -2.21 8.52
CA LEU A 80 -5.68 -1.65 9.32
C LEU A 80 -6.83 -1.14 8.45
N LEU A 81 -6.50 -0.49 7.32
CA LEU A 81 -7.47 0.07 6.39
C LEU A 81 -8.29 -1.03 5.69
N PHE A 82 -7.63 -2.07 5.17
CA PHE A 82 -8.29 -3.22 4.54
C PHE A 82 -9.12 -4.04 5.53
N SER A 83 -8.63 -4.20 6.76
CA SER A 83 -9.38 -4.88 7.83
C SER A 83 -10.63 -4.09 8.23
N ALA A 84 -10.52 -2.76 8.37
CA ALA A 84 -11.65 -1.90 8.66
C ALA A 84 -12.70 -1.93 7.54
N GLU A 85 -12.26 -1.88 6.27
CA GLU A 85 -13.16 -1.97 5.12
C GLU A 85 -13.87 -3.34 5.05
N ALA A 86 -13.14 -4.44 5.29
CA ALA A 86 -13.73 -5.77 5.35
C ALA A 86 -14.80 -5.90 6.45
N VAL A 87 -14.56 -5.33 7.64
CA VAL A 87 -15.53 -5.31 8.75
C VAL A 87 -16.78 -4.51 8.36
N VAL A 88 -16.62 -3.33 7.77
CA VAL A 88 -17.75 -2.49 7.31
C VAL A 88 -18.58 -3.21 6.24
N CYS A 89 -17.92 -3.86 5.27
CA CYS A 89 -18.59 -4.65 4.23
C CYS A 89 -19.35 -5.86 4.81
N CYS A 90 -18.76 -6.58 5.77
CA CYS A 90 -19.41 -7.70 6.45
C CYS A 90 -20.64 -7.25 7.26
N PHE A 91 -20.54 -6.14 8.00
CA PHE A 91 -21.67 -5.59 8.78
C PHE A 91 -22.86 -5.19 7.90
N LYS A 92 -22.60 -4.75 6.66
CA LYS A 92 -23.64 -4.33 5.71
C LYS A 92 -24.10 -5.46 4.77
N ARG A 93 -23.70 -6.71 5.04
CA ARG A 93 -24.00 -7.93 4.24
C ARG A 93 -23.48 -7.90 2.80
N TYR A 94 -22.51 -7.05 2.49
CA TYR A 94 -21.79 -7.06 1.20
C TYR A 94 -20.61 -8.03 1.28
N ILE A 95 -20.92 -9.33 1.43
CA ILE A 95 -19.94 -10.40 1.66
C ILE A 95 -18.94 -10.50 0.49
N VAL A 96 -19.42 -10.39 -0.76
CA VAL A 96 -18.56 -10.49 -1.95
C VAL A 96 -17.48 -9.41 -1.97
N THR A 97 -17.86 -8.15 -1.69
CA THR A 97 -16.92 -7.04 -1.62
C THR A 97 -15.93 -7.26 -0.48
N GLY A 98 -16.39 -7.64 0.72
CA GLY A 98 -15.51 -7.93 1.86
C GLY A 98 -14.49 -9.05 1.58
N VAL A 99 -14.90 -10.11 0.87
CA VAL A 99 -14.00 -11.21 0.48
C VAL A 99 -12.94 -10.73 -0.51
N ILE A 100 -13.32 -9.94 -1.52
CA ILE A 100 -12.36 -9.37 -2.50
C ILE A 100 -11.37 -8.45 -1.80
N THR A 101 -11.84 -7.59 -0.90
CA THR A 101 -11.02 -6.66 -0.12
C THR A 101 -10.03 -7.41 0.78
N GLY A 102 -10.49 -8.46 1.47
CA GLY A 102 -9.65 -9.33 2.28
C GLY A 102 -8.58 -10.07 1.47
N PHE A 103 -8.95 -10.65 0.33
CA PHE A 103 -8.00 -11.36 -0.54
C PHE A 103 -6.93 -10.41 -1.11
N THR A 104 -7.33 -9.19 -1.47
CA THR A 104 -6.41 -8.15 -1.93
C THR A 104 -5.42 -7.75 -0.84
N GLY A 105 -5.89 -7.63 0.41
CA GLY A 105 -5.03 -7.37 1.58
C GLY A 105 -3.99 -8.47 1.80
N ILE A 106 -4.41 -9.74 1.79
CA ILE A 106 -3.50 -10.89 1.96
C ILE A 106 -2.45 -10.94 0.85
N PHE A 107 -2.85 -10.76 -0.40
CA PHE A 107 -1.93 -10.78 -1.53
C PHE A 107 -0.87 -9.66 -1.42
N TYR A 108 -1.30 -8.48 -0.96
CA TYR A 108 -0.39 -7.36 -0.75
C TYR A 108 0.62 -7.64 0.37
N GLU A 109 0.15 -8.20 1.48
CA GLU A 109 1.00 -8.57 2.61
C GLU A 109 2.03 -9.63 2.20
N ALA A 110 1.62 -10.65 1.45
CA ALA A 110 2.52 -11.68 0.93
C ALA A 110 3.58 -11.11 -0.04
N ALA A 111 3.18 -10.25 -0.97
CA ALA A 111 4.11 -9.58 -1.88
C ALA A 111 5.12 -8.70 -1.12
N PHE A 112 4.69 -8.07 -0.02
CA PHE A 112 5.55 -7.27 0.83
C PHE A 112 6.54 -8.12 1.61
N ILE A 113 6.11 -9.23 2.24
CA ILE A 113 7.00 -10.14 2.97
C ILE A 113 8.09 -10.66 2.03
N TYR A 114 7.73 -11.03 0.81
CA TYR A 114 8.70 -11.42 -0.21
C TYR A 114 9.72 -10.30 -0.48
N PHE A 115 9.25 -9.06 -0.66
CA PHE A 115 10.12 -7.91 -0.88
C PHE A 115 11.04 -7.64 0.33
N ALA A 116 10.53 -7.79 1.55
CA ALA A 116 11.29 -7.61 2.77
C ALA A 116 12.43 -8.64 2.89
N ILE A 117 12.18 -9.90 2.52
CA ILE A 117 13.21 -10.94 2.47
C ILE A 117 14.31 -10.56 1.47
N VAL A 118 13.94 -10.10 0.28
CA VAL A 118 14.91 -9.68 -0.76
C VAL A 118 15.79 -8.52 -0.27
N VAL A 119 15.19 -7.50 0.34
CA VAL A 119 15.93 -6.34 0.87
C VAL A 119 16.82 -6.73 2.05
N ASN A 120 16.33 -7.60 2.94
CA ASN A 120 17.12 -8.09 4.06
C ASN A 120 18.34 -8.89 3.59
N SER A 121 18.18 -9.76 2.59
CA SER A 121 19.31 -10.45 1.95
C SER A 121 20.30 -9.47 1.31
N TYR A 122 19.82 -8.42 0.64
CA TYR A 122 20.67 -7.41 0.01
C TYR A 122 21.45 -6.55 1.04
N LEU A 123 20.81 -6.20 2.16
CA LEU A 123 21.46 -5.54 3.29
C LEU A 123 22.55 -6.44 3.91
N HIS A 124 22.28 -7.74 4.02
CA HIS A 124 23.24 -8.68 4.58
C HIS A 124 24.48 -8.84 3.67
N SER A 125 24.28 -8.93 2.35
CA SER A 125 25.41 -9.01 1.39
C SER A 125 26.26 -7.74 1.39
N LEU A 126 25.62 -6.56 1.45
CA LEU A 126 26.32 -5.27 1.55
C LEU A 126 27.12 -5.12 2.86
N ASN A 127 26.61 -5.69 3.96
CA ASN A 127 27.33 -5.68 5.22
C ASN A 127 28.56 -6.62 5.16
N GLN A 128 28.45 -7.75 4.47
CA GLN A 128 29.56 -8.69 4.24
C GLN A 128 30.70 -8.06 3.43
N GLU A 129 30.41 -7.29 2.39
CA GLU A 129 31.43 -6.57 1.61
C GLU A 129 32.13 -5.45 2.39
N ARG A 130 31.51 -4.93 3.45
CA ARG A 130 32.09 -3.85 4.28
C ARG A 130 33.18 -4.36 5.24
N TYR A 131 33.25 -5.66 5.49
CA TYR A 131 34.24 -6.29 6.38
C TYR A 131 35.31 -7.11 5.64
N LEU A 132 35.33 -7.05 4.31
CA LEU A 132 36.40 -7.56 3.43
C LEU A 132 37.29 -6.40 2.97
#